data_AF-A0A3A3E1N0-F1
#
_entry.id   AF-A0A3A3E1N0-F1
#
_cell.length_a   1.000
_cell.length_b   1.000
_cell.length_c   1.000
_cell.angle_alpha   90.00
_cell.angle_beta   90.00
_cell.angle_gamma   90.00
#
_symmetry.space_group_name_H-M   'P 1'
#
loop_
_entity.id
_entity.type
_entity.pdbx_description
1 polymer ?
#
loop_
_entity_poly.entity_id
_entity_poly.type
_entity_poly.pdbx_seq_one_letter_code
_entity_poly.pdbx_strand_id
1 'polypeptide(L)'
;MSGGTTLDWQGLMRAGMRDLRLRPDDFWALTPSELALMLGMEPAASRMNRNRLADLQIKFPDAPRLGGGPDYACGENGHGNE
;
A
#
# COMPACT_ATOMS: atom_id res chain seq x y z
N MET A 1 10.11 -13.40 19.22
CA MET A 1 9.99 -11.93 19.41
C MET A 1 9.77 -11.34 18.03
N SER A 2 8.56 -11.43 17.48
CA SER A 2 8.28 -10.86 16.14
C SER A 2 7.54 -9.55 16.35
N GLY A 3 8.29 -8.46 16.17
CA GLY A 3 7.74 -7.11 16.12
C GLY A 3 6.73 -7.02 14.97
N GLY A 4 5.56 -6.47 15.27
CA GLY A 4 4.50 -6.29 14.29
C GLY A 4 4.84 -5.25 13.21
N THR A 5 4.10 -5.36 12.11
CA THR A 5 3.92 -4.41 10.99
C THR A 5 4.80 -4.53 9.74
N THR A 6 5.33 -5.72 9.42
CA THR A 6 5.72 -6.03 8.03
C THR A 6 4.93 -7.22 7.52
N LEU A 7 4.31 -7.08 6.34
CA LEU A 7 3.70 -8.19 5.63
C LEU A 7 4.81 -9.15 5.20
N ASP A 8 4.72 -10.43 5.58
CA ASP A 8 5.70 -11.44 5.20
C ASP A 8 5.56 -11.77 3.71
N TRP A 9 6.22 -10.97 2.86
CA TRP A 9 6.05 -11.05 1.42
C TRP A 9 6.65 -12.34 0.84
N GLN A 10 7.76 -12.79 1.42
CA GLN A 10 8.43 -13.99 0.96
C GLN A 10 7.60 -15.25 1.23
N GLY A 11 7.00 -15.35 2.43
CA GLY A 11 6.08 -16.42 2.78
C GLY A 11 4.83 -16.40 1.93
N LEU A 12 4.29 -15.22 1.65
CA LEU A 12 3.10 -15.09 0.80
C LEU A 12 3.39 -15.45 -0.67
N MET A 13 4.54 -15.08 -1.23
CA MET A 13 4.95 -15.51 -2.57
C MET A 13 5.23 -17.02 -2.65
N ARG A 14 5.83 -17.61 -1.60
CA ARG A 14 6.02 -19.07 -1.52
C ARG A 14 4.66 -19.78 -1.46
N ALA A 15 3.77 -19.34 -0.59
CA ALA A 15 2.46 -19.94 -0.45
C ALA A 15 1.64 -19.84 -1.75
N GLY A 16 1.64 -18.69 -2.43
CA GLY A 16 0.92 -18.51 -3.70
C GLY A 16 1.54 -19.24 -4.89
N MET A 17 2.82 -18.99 -5.18
CA MET A 17 3.47 -19.48 -6.41
C MET A 17 4.05 -20.89 -6.29
N ARG A 18 4.40 -21.33 -5.07
CA ARG A 18 4.97 -22.66 -4.84
C ARG A 18 3.92 -23.66 -4.35
N ASP A 19 3.15 -23.33 -3.31
CA ASP A 19 2.20 -24.28 -2.72
C ASP A 19 0.89 -24.35 -3.52
N LEU A 20 0.30 -23.21 -3.89
CA LEU A 20 -0.89 -23.17 -4.75
C LEU A 20 -0.56 -23.29 -6.25
N ARG A 21 0.73 -23.21 -6.63
CA ARG A 21 1.22 -23.23 -8.03
C ARG A 21 0.50 -22.23 -8.95
N LEU A 22 0.10 -21.08 -8.41
CA LEU A 22 -0.52 -20.00 -9.18
C LEU A 22 0.52 -19.39 -10.13
N ARG A 23 0.07 -19.00 -11.33
CA ARG A 23 0.89 -18.16 -12.20
C ARG A 23 1.01 -16.77 -11.57
N PRO A 24 2.10 -16.03 -11.81
CA PRO A 24 2.26 -14.68 -11.26
C PRO A 24 1.09 -13.76 -11.61
N ASP A 25 0.59 -13.82 -12.85
CA ASP A 25 -0.58 -13.05 -13.28
C ASP A 25 -1.84 -13.39 -12.49
N ASP A 26 -2.13 -14.68 -12.31
CA ASP A 26 -3.31 -15.14 -11.56
C ASP A 26 -3.21 -14.74 -10.09
N PHE A 27 -2.01 -14.84 -9.50
CA PHE A 27 -1.75 -14.43 -8.13
C PHE A 27 -2.01 -12.94 -7.91
N TRP A 28 -1.63 -12.08 -8.86
CA TRP A 28 -1.87 -10.64 -8.77
C TRP A 28 -3.29 -10.23 -9.16
N ALA A 29 -4.00 -11.05 -9.92
CA ALA A 29 -5.41 -10.85 -10.24
C ALA A 29 -6.35 -11.20 -9.08
N LEU A 30 -5.93 -12.11 -8.19
CA LEU A 30 -6.72 -12.53 -7.04
C LEU A 30 -6.80 -11.46 -5.96
N THR A 31 -7.98 -11.35 -5.35
CA THR A 31 -8.13 -10.55 -4.14
C THR A 31 -7.45 -11.25 -2.95
N PRO A 32 -6.93 -10.50 -1.96
CA PRO A 32 -6.33 -11.10 -0.77
C PRO A 32 -7.26 -12.05 -0.01
N SER A 33 -8.57 -11.83 -0.10
CA SER A 33 -9.58 -12.71 0.49
C SER A 33 -9.68 -14.05 -0.24
N GLU A 34 -9.64 -14.06 -1.57
CA GLU A 34 -9.63 -15.30 -2.36
C GLU A 34 -8.36 -16.10 -2.13
N LEU A 35 -7.21 -15.41 -2.05
CA LEU A 35 -5.94 -16.04 -1.72
C LEU A 35 -5.96 -16.67 -0.32
N ALA A 36 -6.48 -15.97 0.69
CA ALA A 36 -6.63 -16.51 2.05
C ALA A 36 -7.53 -17.75 2.08
N LEU A 37 -8.66 -17.72 1.36
CA LEU A 37 -9.57 -18.85 1.23
C LEU A 37 -8.89 -20.07 0.61
N MET A 38 -8.13 -19.89 -0.47
CA MET A 38 -7.38 -20.99 -1.11
C MET A 38 -6.24 -21.53 -0.23
N LEU A 39 -5.69 -20.70 0.65
CA LEU A 39 -4.70 -21.08 1.66
C LEU A 39 -5.31 -21.80 2.88
N GLY A 40 -6.65 -21.95 2.94
CA GLY A 40 -7.33 -22.51 4.10
C GLY A 40 -7.29 -21.61 5.34
N MET A 41 -6.94 -20.33 5.15
CA MET A 41 -7.04 -19.32 6.19
C MET A 41 -8.46 -18.76 6.14
N GLU A 42 -9.23 -18.93 7.21
CA GLU A 42 -10.47 -18.17 7.36
C GLU A 42 -10.11 -16.69 7.24
N PRO A 43 -10.63 -15.95 6.25
CA PRO A 43 -10.34 -14.54 6.13
C PRO A 43 -10.88 -13.89 7.39
N ALA A 44 -9.99 -13.58 8.33
CA ALA A 44 -10.32 -12.88 9.56
C ALA A 44 -10.85 -11.52 9.12
N ALA A 45 -12.17 -11.44 8.99
CA ALA A 45 -12.86 -10.31 8.42
C ALA A 45 -12.81 -9.15 9.41
N SER A 46 -11.67 -8.46 9.47
CA SER A 46 -11.73 -7.03 9.67
C SER A 46 -12.05 -6.43 8.31
N ARG A 47 -13.34 -6.46 7.95
CA ARG A 47 -13.82 -5.58 6.88
C ARG A 47 -13.38 -4.18 7.27
N MET A 48 -12.54 -3.57 6.45
CA MET A 48 -12.03 -2.23 6.70
C MET A 48 -13.22 -1.27 6.66
N ASN A 49 -13.72 -0.87 7.83
CA ASN A 49 -14.82 0.10 7.89
C ASN A 49 -14.31 1.48 7.45
N ARG A 50 -15.20 2.32 6.94
CA ARG A 50 -14.88 3.67 6.44
C ARG A 50 -14.12 4.49 7.47
N ASN A 51 -14.49 4.36 8.76
CA ASN A 51 -13.79 5.03 9.87
C ASN A 51 -12.34 4.56 10.03
N ARG A 52 -12.07 3.27 9.83
CA ARG A 52 -10.72 2.71 9.92
C ARG A 52 -9.85 3.16 8.75
N LEU A 53 -10.45 3.29 7.57
CA LEU A 53 -9.77 3.85 6.40
C LEU A 53 -9.44 5.35 6.61
N ALA A 54 -10.34 6.12 7.24
CA ALA A 54 -10.08 7.52 7.58
C ALA A 54 -8.92 7.68 8.58
N ASP A 55 -8.88 6.82 9.61
CA ASP A 55 -7.78 6.74 10.58
C ASP A 55 -6.43 6.44 9.91
N LEU A 56 -6.41 5.53 8.92
CA LEU A 56 -5.21 5.22 8.15
C LEU A 56 -4.73 6.37 7.27
N GLN A 57 -5.65 7.07 6.60
CA GLN A 57 -5.30 8.23 5.76
C GLN A 57 -4.67 9.36 6.58
N ILE A 58 -5.13 9.58 7.81
CA ILE A 58 -4.52 10.56 8.73
C ILE A 58 -3.12 10.09 9.14
N LYS A 59 -2.96 8.78 9.41
CA LYS A 59 -1.69 8.21 9.89
C LYS A 59 -0.61 8.10 8.80
N PHE A 60 -1.03 7.87 7.56
CA PHE A 60 -0.16 7.70 6.40
C PHE A 60 -0.63 8.63 5.28
N PRO A 61 -0.33 9.95 5.37
CA PRO A 61 -0.64 10.87 4.29
C PRO A 61 0.23 10.56 3.07
N ASP A 62 -0.39 10.36 1.92
CA ASP A 62 0.28 10.08 0.64
C ASP A 62 1.01 11.30 0.07
N ALA A 63 0.78 12.48 0.64
CA ALA A 63 1.53 13.68 0.27
C ALA A 63 2.99 13.51 0.73
N PRO A 64 3.98 13.82 -0.13
CA PRO A 64 5.35 13.90 0.33
C PRO A 64 5.40 14.84 1.52
N ARG A 65 6.09 14.45 2.60
CA ARG A 65 6.57 15.44 3.57
C ARG A 65 7.48 16.36 2.77
N LEU A 66 6.94 17.45 2.25
CA LEU A 66 7.71 18.51 1.63
C LEU A 66 8.58 19.11 2.73
N GLY A 67 9.73 18.47 2.94
CA GLY A 67 10.81 18.92 3.78
C GLY A 67 11.95 19.36 2.88
N GLY A 68 12.01 20.67 2.63
CA GLY A 68 13.27 21.39 2.44
C GLY A 68 13.79 21.54 1.01
N GLY A 69 13.36 22.63 0.36
CA GLY A 69 14.08 23.28 -0.74
C GLY A 69 13.50 24.69 -0.96
N PRO A 70 14.26 25.80 -0.81
CA PRO A 70 13.77 27.17 -1.04
C PRO A 70 13.63 27.53 -2.54
N ASP A 71 13.55 26.54 -3.42
CA ASP A 71 13.67 26.68 -4.88
C ASP A 71 12.32 26.56 -5.64
N TYR A 72 11.18 26.44 -4.94
CA TYR A 72 9.85 26.60 -5.56
C TYR A 72 9.40 28.07 -5.68
N ALA A 73 10.31 29.03 -5.59
CA ALA A 73 10.03 30.38 -6.07
C ALA A 73 9.85 30.26 -7.59
N CYS A 74 8.60 30.11 -8.02
CA CYS A 74 8.22 30.35 -9.39
C CYS A 74 8.70 31.77 -9.69
N GLY A 75 9.80 31.86 -10.43
CA GLY A 75 10.40 33.12 -10.81
C GLY A 75 9.35 33.94 -11.55
N GLU A 76 8.82 34.95 -10.85
CA GLU A 76 8.07 36.06 -11.42
C GLU A 76 9.03 36.87 -12.29
N ASN A 77 9.32 36.37 -13.49
CA ASN A 77 9.97 37.14 -14.54
C ASN A 77 8.90 37.66 -15.50
N GLY A 78 8.66 38.97 -15.44
CA GLY A 78 7.86 39.74 -16.40
C GLY A 78 6.91 40.67 -15.64
N HIS A 79 6.99 41.99 -15.75
CA HIS A 79 7.25 42.79 -16.94
C HIS A 79 7.70 44.18 -16.49
N GLY A 80 8.69 44.76 -17.18
CA GLY A 80 8.93 46.19 -17.10
C GLY A 80 7.82 46.94 -17.84
N ASN A 81 7.31 47.99 -17.22
CA ASN A 81 6.76 49.14 -17.91
C ASN A 81 6.75 50.38 -17.01
N GLU A 82 7.35 51.44 -17.58
CA GLU A 82 7.28 52.88 -17.26
C GLU A 82 8.04 53.43 -16.05
#